data_AF-A0A354V3G1-F1
#
_entry.id   AF-A0A354V3G1-F1
#
_cell.length_a   1.000
_cell.length_b   1.000
_cell.length_c   1.000
_cell.angle_alpha   90.00
_cell.angle_beta   90.00
_cell.angle_gamma   90.00
#
_symmetry.space_group_name_H-M   'P 1'
#
loop_
_entity.id
_entity.type
_entity.pdbx_description
1 polymer ?
#
loop_
_entity_poly.entity_id
_entity_poly.type
_entity_poly.pdbx_seq_one_letter_code
_entity_poly.pdbx_strand_id
1 'polypeptide(L)' 'AYFNDSQRQATKDAGRIAGLDVLRIINEPTAAALAYGMDKKSAGTIAVYDLGGGTFDISVLEIGDGVFEVKSTNGDTFL' A
#
# COMPACT_ATOMS: atom_id res chain seq x y z
N ALA A 1 -2.25 -5.03 -2.66
CA ALA A 1 -1.88 -4.31 -3.90
C ALA A 1 -2.81 -4.70 -5.06
N TYR A 2 -4.12 -4.60 -4.84
CA TYR A 2 -5.13 -5.28 -5.67
C TYR A 2 -5.97 -4.37 -6.55
N PHE A 3 -5.81 -3.06 -6.43
CA PHE A 3 -6.59 -2.11 -7.23
C PHE A 3 -6.08 -2.06 -8.67
N ASN A 4 -6.97 -2.35 -9.61
CA ASN A 4 -6.73 -2.12 -11.03
C ASN A 4 -6.80 -0.62 -11.37
N ASP A 5 -6.40 -0.27 -12.59
CA ASP A 5 -6.34 1.14 -13.03
C ASP A 5 -7.69 1.85 -12.94
N SER A 6 -8.80 1.16 -13.24
CA SER A 6 -10.15 1.73 -13.15
C SER A 6 -10.52 2.06 -11.71
N GLN A 7 -10.25 1.15 -10.77
CA GLN A 7 -10.50 1.38 -9.35
C GLN A 7 -9.60 2.50 -8.80
N ARG A 8 -8.33 2.58 -9.22
CA ARG A 8 -7.43 3.68 -8.85
C ARG A 8 -7.94 5.02 -9.36
N GLN A 9 -8.46 5.06 -10.59
CA GLN A 9 -9.02 6.27 -11.17
C GLN A 9 -10.30 6.69 -10.44
N ALA A 10 -11.18 5.75 -10.13
CA ALA A 10 -12.39 6.02 -9.33
C ALA A 10 -12.05 6.60 -7.95
N THR A 11 -11.04 6.06 -7.24
CA THR A 11 -10.58 6.61 -5.95
C THR A 11 -10.02 8.03 -6.11
N LYS A 12 -9.26 8.29 -7.17
CA LYS A 12 -8.73 9.63 -7.46
C LYS A 12 -9.85 10.64 -7.72
N ASP A 13 -10.86 10.24 -8.47
CA ASP A 13 -12.01 11.10 -8.79
C ASP A 13 -12.88 11.35 -7.57
N ALA A 14 -13.07 10.37 -6.69
CA ALA A 14 -13.73 10.57 -5.40
C ALA A 14 -13.04 11.65 -4.56
N GLY A 15 -11.70 11.63 -4.49
CA GLY A 15 -10.93 12.68 -3.80
C GLY A 15 -11.13 14.07 -4.42
N ARG A 16 -11.16 14.17 -5.75
CA ARG A 16 -11.44 15.45 -6.44
C ARG A 16 -12.84 15.97 -6.20
N ILE A 17 -13.84 15.09 -6.20
CA ILE A 17 -15.24 15.43 -5.88
C ILE A 17 -15.35 15.99 -4.46
N ALA A 18 -14.55 15.44 -3.53
CA ALA A 18 -14.44 15.96 -2.16
C ALA A 18 -13.63 17.27 -2.05
N GLY A 19 -13.17 17.84 -3.16
CA GLY A 19 -12.40 19.09 -3.20
C GLY A 19 -10.91 18.93 -2.89
N LEU A 20 -10.35 17.72 -2.96
CA LEU A 20 -8.94 17.45 -2.70
C LEU A 20 -8.13 17.42 -4.00
N ASP A 21 -6.94 18.02 -3.96
CA ASP A 21 -5.93 17.82 -5.00
C ASP A 21 -5.17 16.49 -4.76
N VAL A 22 -5.58 15.44 -5.47
CA VAL A 22 -5.03 14.09 -5.29
C VAL A 22 -3.70 13.97 -6.05
N LEU A 23 -2.60 14.28 -5.36
CA LEU A 23 -1.24 14.27 -5.90
C LEU A 23 -0.77 12.87 -6.33
N ARG A 24 -1.06 11.84 -5.52
CA ARG A 24 -0.61 10.46 -5.78
C ARG A 24 -1.52 9.45 -5.08
N ILE A 25 -1.78 8.32 -5.73
CA ILE A 25 -2.34 7.13 -5.12
C ILE A 25 -1.20 6.15 -4.83
N ILE A 26 -1.03 5.78 -3.57
CA ILE A 26 -0.04 4.78 -3.12
C ILE A 26 -0.77 3.52 -2.65
N ASN A 27 -0.08 2.39 -2.69
CA ASN A 27 -0.61 1.13 -2.16
C ASN A 27 -0.50 1.13 -0.62
N GLU A 28 -1.47 0.56 0.07
CA GLU A 28 -1.46 0.39 1.53
C GLU A 28 -0.18 -0.25 2.08
N PRO A 29 0.32 -1.39 1.55
CA PRO A 29 1.55 -1.99 2.08
C PRO A 29 2.77 -1.08 1.89
N THR A 30 2.80 -0.25 0.84
CA THR A 30 3.86 0.74 0.64
C THR A 30 3.73 1.88 1.65
N ALA A 31 2.52 2.34 1.94
CA ALA A 31 2.29 3.36 2.97
C ALA A 31 2.73 2.88 4.36
N ALA A 32 2.36 1.65 4.73
CA ALA A 32 2.77 1.02 5.98
C ALA A 32 4.29 0.85 6.06
N ALA A 33 4.93 0.39 4.98
CA ALA A 33 6.38 0.23 4.92
C ALA A 33 7.13 1.58 4.99
N LEU A 34 6.61 2.62 4.34
CA LEU A 34 7.16 3.98 4.46
C LEU A 34 7.09 4.47 5.91
N ALA A 35 5.95 4.32 6.57
CA ALA A 35 5.81 4.69 7.97
C ALA A 35 6.76 3.91 8.89
N TYR A 36 6.96 2.60 8.62
CA TYR A 36 7.90 1.77 9.35
C TYR A 36 9.37 2.13 9.09
N GLY A 37 9.71 2.43 7.83
CA GLY A 37 11.07 2.71 7.36
C GLY A 37 11.53 4.16 7.51
N MET A 38 10.62 5.09 7.79
CA MET A 38 10.94 6.52 7.99
C MET A 38 12.02 6.75 9.04
N ASP A 39 12.02 5.98 10.13
CA ASP A 39 13.00 6.09 11.22
C ASP A 39 14.04 4.96 11.23
N LYS A 40 13.83 3.89 10.44
CA LYS A 40 14.67 2.68 10.45
C LYS A 40 15.47 2.56 9.15
N LYS A 41 16.79 2.77 9.24
CA LYS A 41 17.73 2.66 8.11
C LYS A 41 18.12 1.22 7.74
N SER A 42 17.48 0.19 8.29
CA SER A 42 17.86 -1.19 8.01
C SER A 42 17.24 -1.65 6.68
N ALA A 43 18.09 -1.94 5.70
CA ALA A 43 17.69 -2.70 4.53
C ALA A 43 17.27 -4.13 4.94
N GLY A 44 16.32 -4.72 4.21
CA GLY A 44 15.89 -6.09 4.44
C GLY A 44 14.49 -6.38 3.92
N THR A 45 14.07 -7.63 4.10
CA THR A 45 12.74 -8.11 3.75
C THR A 45 11.79 -7.92 4.92
N ILE A 46 10.61 -7.35 4.65
CA ILE A 46 9.54 -7.19 5.62
C ILE A 46 8.25 -7.81 5.12
N ALA A 47 7.37 -8.18 6.04
CA ALA A 47 5.99 -8.54 5.74
C ALA A 47 5.07 -7.47 6.33
N VAL A 48 4.15 -6.96 5.51
CA VAL A 48 3.01 -6.16 5.97
C VAL A 48 1.81 -7.08 6.07
N TYR A 49 1.32 -7.24 7.29
CA TYR A 49 0.11 -7.99 7.62
C TYR A 49 -1.01 -7.00 7.90
N ASP A 50 -2.00 -6.95 7.01
CA ASP A 50 -3.15 -6.06 7.09
C ASP A 50 -4.42 -6.88 7.30
N LEU A 51 -5.03 -6.76 8.48
CA LEU A 51 -6.26 -7.44 8.83
C LEU A 51 -7.28 -6.38 9.23
N GLY A 52 -8.09 -5.99 8.25
CA GLY A 52 -9.14 -4.99 8.39
C GLY A 52 -10.45 -5.59 8.88
N GLY A 53 -11.52 -4.78 8.81
CA GLY A 53 -12.86 -5.19 9.20
C GLY A 53 -13.63 -6.03 8.18
N GLY A 54 -13.07 -6.25 6.98
CA GLY A 54 -13.71 -7.06 5.94
C GLY A 54 -12.75 -7.58 4.86
N THR A 55 -11.46 -7.23 4.95
CA THR A 55 -10.41 -7.73 4.06
C THR A 55 -9.21 -8.15 4.89
N PHE A 56 -8.49 -9.13 4.36
CA PHE A 56 -7.18 -9.53 4.83
C PHE A 56 -6.20 -9.45 3.66
N ASP A 57 -5.09 -8.76 3.84
CA ASP A 57 -4.01 -8.63 2.87
C ASP A 57 -2.66 -8.91 3.54
N ILE A 58 -1.81 -9.67 2.87
CA ILE A 58 -0.42 -9.85 3.26
C ILE A 58 0.49 -9.53 2.08
N SER A 59 1.51 -8.71 2.34
CA SER A 59 2.49 -8.33 1.32
C SER A 59 3.90 -8.51 1.83
N VAL A 60 4.77 -9.07 1.00
CA VAL A 60 6.22 -9.14 1.27
C VAL A 60 6.90 -8.03 0.48
N LEU A 61 7.66 -7.19 1.18
CA LEU A 61 8.40 -6.09 0.59
C LEU A 61 9.90 -6.21 0.86
N GLU A 62 10.67 -5.70 -0.07
CA GLU A 62 12.11 -5.52 0.06
C GLU A 62 12.40 -4.03 0.20
N ILE A 63 13.17 -3.68 1.23
CA ILE A 63 13.60 -2.32 1.53
C ILE A 63 15.11 -2.25 1.31
N GLY A 64 15.55 -1.34 0.45
CA GLY A 64 16.98 -1.08 0.19
C GLY A 64 17.15 0.28 -0.49
N ASP A 65 18.20 1.02 -0.13
CA ASP A 65 18.56 2.30 -0.75
C ASP A 65 17.42 3.32 -0.85
N GLY A 66 16.52 3.34 0.14
CA GLY A 66 15.33 4.21 0.16
C GLY A 66 14.21 3.81 -0.80
N VAL A 67 14.35 2.66 -1.46
CA VAL A 67 13.37 2.06 -2.35
C VAL A 67 12.59 0.98 -1.60
N PHE A 68 11.28 0.92 -1.87
CA PHE A 68 10.36 -0.09 -1.35
C PHE A 68 9.77 -0.85 -2.53
N GLU A 69 10.11 -2.12 -2.66
CA GLU A 69 9.61 -2.99 -3.74
C GLU A 69 8.66 -4.04 -3.17
N VAL A 70 7.45 -4.15 -3.72
CA VAL A 70 6.52 -5.22 -3.37
C VAL A 70 6.90 -6.47 -4.16
N LYS A 71 7.35 -7.53 -3.47
CA LYS A 71 7.74 -8.80 -4.10
C LYS A 71 6.55 -9.72 -4.32
N SER A 72 5.62 -9.73 -3.38
CA SER A 72 4.38 -10.49 -3.47
C SER A 72 3.28 -9.87 -2.61
N THR A 73 2.05 -10.11 -3.02
CA THR A 73 0.81 -9.71 -2.34
C THR A 73 -0.15 -10.89 -2.46
N ASN A 74 -0.80 -11.27 -1.37
CA ASN A 74 -1.96 -12.16 -1.40
C ASN A 74 -3.00 -11.72 -0.35
N GLY A 75 -4.23 -12.22 -0.41
CA GLY A 75 -5.27 -11.85 0.55
C GLY A 75 -6.63 -12.49 0.30
N ASP A 76 -7.58 -12.12 1.15
CA ASP A 76 -9.01 -12.43 1.04
C ASP A 76 -9.81 -11.12 1.15
N THR A 77 -10.65 -10.84 0.15
CA THR A 77 -11.45 -9.61 0.08
C THR A 77 -12.80 -9.72 0.80
N PHE A 78 -13.13 -10.87 1.40
CA PHE A 78 -14.40 -11.10 2.10
C PHE A 78 -14.21 -11.98 3.36
N LEU A 79 -13.59 -11.42 4.41
CA LEU A 79 -13.38 -12.08 5.70
C LEU A 79 -14.34 -11.58 6.79
#